data_AF-A0A193KZP3-F1
#
_entry.id   AF-A0A193KZP3-F1
#
_cell.length_a   1.000
_cell.length_b   1.000
_cell.length_c   1.000
_cell.angle_alpha   90.00
_cell.angle_beta   90.00
_cell.angle_gamma   90.00
#
_symmetry.space_group_name_H-M   'P 1'
#
loop_
_entity.id
_entity.type
_entity.pdbx_description
1 polymer ?
#
loop_
_entity_poly.entity_id
_entity_poly.type
_entity_poly.pdbx_seq_one_letter_code
_entity_poly.pdbx_strand_id
1 'polypeptide(L)'
;MTTPWPPRTAARRPFPPGITASCEPVDPARIGRRVVRRRAKGMDVAAALEDARFDARQVSRHEDLAGDVRGPAELAEWERIEQLLAAAPAGTVYDPDTDLVVRAELEADAAAAAAREADLRAVARVAARADELQALRELGTLKQTEPRTGDEAARDELTRRASGYVQADVDGWLAHALAAHRGHYREPAAREKAAGLLSPPVLAHAALLAELARLMPDSNVDQMAFAARLATTEPEASGALAAFLARVEGTQL
;
A
#
# COMPACT_ATOMS: atom_id res chain seq x y z
N MET A 1 -37.87 27.85 -43.25
CA MET A 1 -38.38 27.76 -41.86
C MET A 1 -37.64 26.64 -41.18
N THR A 2 -36.94 26.97 -40.10
CA THR A 2 -35.78 26.25 -39.57
C THR A 2 -36.19 25.37 -38.38
N THR A 3 -35.75 24.12 -38.37
CA THR A 3 -35.97 23.15 -37.28
C THR A 3 -35.11 23.54 -36.05
N PRO A 4 -35.64 23.56 -34.81
CA PRO A 4 -34.84 23.88 -33.63
C PRO A 4 -34.10 22.65 -33.11
N TRP A 5 -32.81 22.83 -32.79
CA TRP A 5 -31.94 21.85 -32.14
C TRP A 5 -32.37 21.57 -30.69
N PRO A 6 -32.22 20.35 -30.14
CA PRO A 6 -32.44 20.09 -28.71
C PRO A 6 -31.25 20.56 -27.87
N PRO A 7 -31.45 20.84 -26.57
CA PRO A 7 -30.40 21.33 -25.68
C PRO A 7 -29.37 20.22 -25.41
N ARG A 8 -28.08 20.61 -25.42
CA ARG A 8 -26.95 19.76 -25.01
C ARG A 8 -27.06 19.44 -23.52
N THR A 9 -27.59 18.28 -23.17
CA THR A 9 -27.39 17.64 -21.87
C THR A 9 -25.96 17.12 -21.81
N ALA A 10 -25.08 17.85 -21.13
CA ALA A 10 -23.80 17.31 -20.70
C ALA A 10 -24.07 16.23 -19.64
N ALA A 11 -24.11 14.96 -20.09
CA ALA A 11 -24.09 13.82 -19.20
C ALA A 11 -22.75 13.84 -18.43
N ARG A 12 -22.76 14.36 -17.19
CA ARG A 12 -21.70 14.08 -16.24
C ARG A 12 -21.67 12.58 -16.03
N ARG A 13 -20.66 11.90 -16.60
CA ARG A 13 -20.33 10.52 -16.22
C ARG A 13 -20.13 10.48 -14.71
N PRO A 14 -20.77 9.54 -13.98
CA PRO A 14 -20.41 9.29 -12.59
C PRO A 14 -18.96 8.78 -12.58
N PHE A 15 -18.11 9.42 -11.77
CA PHE A 15 -16.81 8.84 -11.45
C PHE A 15 -17.03 7.50 -10.73
N PRO A 16 -16.26 6.45 -11.04
CA PRO A 16 -16.36 5.20 -10.29
C PRO A 16 -15.98 5.42 -8.82
N PRO A 17 -16.73 4.85 -7.86
CA PRO A 17 -16.38 4.90 -6.45
C PRO A 17 -15.26 3.90 -6.19
N GLY A 18 -14.08 4.39 -5.86
CA GLY A 18 -12.96 3.52 -5.49
C GLY A 18 -11.63 4.03 -5.99
N ILE A 19 -11.20 5.15 -5.45
CA ILE A 19 -9.83 5.51 -5.02
C ILE A 19 -10.05 6.89 -4.42
N THR A 20 -10.44 6.94 -3.14
CA THR A 20 -10.02 8.08 -2.34
C THR A 20 -8.52 7.89 -2.17
N ALA A 21 -7.74 8.29 -3.17
CA ALA A 21 -6.35 8.62 -2.92
C ALA A 21 -6.42 9.63 -1.79
N SER A 22 -5.99 9.23 -0.60
CA SER A 22 -5.81 10.15 0.50
C SER A 22 -4.84 11.20 -0.03
N CYS A 23 -5.40 12.30 -0.54
CA CYS A 23 -4.60 13.47 -0.85
C CYS A 23 -4.06 13.87 0.52
N GLU A 24 -2.74 13.79 0.65
CA GLU A 24 -2.06 14.22 1.87
C GLU A 24 -2.66 15.58 2.27
N PRO A 25 -3.18 15.71 3.50
CA PRO A 25 -3.82 16.94 3.91
C PRO A 25 -2.82 18.07 3.70
N VAL A 26 -3.22 19.06 2.91
CA VAL A 26 -2.38 20.21 2.60
C VAL A 26 -2.02 20.89 3.92
N ASP A 27 -0.74 21.02 4.22
CA ASP A 27 -0.24 21.76 5.39
C ASP A 27 -0.09 23.25 5.03
N PRO A 28 -1.03 24.12 5.43
CA PRO A 28 -1.00 25.53 5.05
C PRO A 28 0.14 26.28 5.76
N ALA A 29 0.53 25.85 6.96
CA ALA A 29 1.64 26.43 7.71
C ALA A 29 2.96 26.19 6.96
N ARG A 30 3.16 24.96 6.48
CA ARG A 30 4.34 24.61 5.66
C ARG A 30 4.39 25.37 4.34
N ILE A 31 3.25 25.53 3.67
CA ILE A 31 3.16 26.36 2.46
C ILE A 31 3.60 27.80 2.78
N GLY A 32 3.12 28.36 3.89
CA GLY A 32 3.51 29.69 4.35
C GLY A 32 5.02 29.83 4.54
N ARG A 33 5.64 28.94 5.32
CA ARG A 33 7.09 28.95 5.52
C ARG A 33 7.88 28.91 4.21
N ARG A 34 7.45 28.08 3.24
CA ARG A 34 8.09 28.01 1.90
C ARG A 34 7.98 29.29 1.09
N VAL A 35 6.82 29.97 1.16
CA VAL A 35 6.63 31.26 0.49
C VAL A 35 7.57 32.31 1.07
N VAL A 36 7.70 32.35 2.39
CA VAL A 36 8.61 33.27 3.09
C VAL A 36 10.06 33.01 2.69
N ARG A 37 10.54 31.77 2.76
CA ARG A 37 11.92 31.41 2.38
C ARG A 37 12.24 31.80 0.93
N ARG A 38 11.28 31.61 0.02
CA ARG A 38 11.43 32.02 -1.39
C ARG A 38 11.53 33.54 -1.54
N ARG A 39 10.73 34.29 -0.77
CA ARG A 39 10.75 35.76 -0.77
C ARG A 39 12.03 36.29 -0.11
N ALA A 40 12.46 35.70 1.00
CA ALA A 40 13.65 36.14 1.74
C ALA A 40 14.97 35.99 0.97
N LYS A 41 15.03 35.11 -0.05
CA LYS A 41 16.25 34.88 -0.84
C LYS A 41 16.70 36.19 -1.52
N GLY A 42 17.87 36.69 -1.11
CA GLY A 42 18.44 37.92 -1.67
C GLY A 42 17.78 39.24 -1.23
N MET A 43 16.87 39.21 -0.24
CA MET A 43 16.15 40.39 0.24
C MET A 43 16.71 40.93 1.57
N ASP A 44 16.42 42.21 1.84
CA ASP A 44 16.53 42.77 3.20
C ASP A 44 15.39 42.24 4.07
N VAL A 45 15.72 41.28 4.93
CA VAL A 45 14.77 40.54 5.76
C VAL A 45 14.20 41.42 6.88
N ALA A 46 14.96 42.37 7.41
CA ALA A 46 14.52 43.20 8.53
C ALA A 46 13.35 44.11 8.12
N ALA A 47 13.46 44.76 6.96
CA ALA A 47 12.38 45.57 6.39
C ALA A 47 11.13 44.72 6.09
N ALA A 48 11.32 43.55 5.47
CA ALA A 48 10.22 42.66 5.12
C ALA A 48 9.48 42.08 6.36
N LEU A 49 10.20 41.84 7.45
CA LEU A 49 9.62 41.37 8.71
C LEU A 49 8.79 42.47 9.39
N GLU A 50 9.23 43.72 9.38
CA GLU A 50 8.43 44.82 9.93
C GLU A 50 7.11 45.01 9.17
N ASP A 51 7.13 44.90 7.85
CA ASP A 51 5.92 44.87 7.02
C ASP A 51 5.02 43.69 7.41
N ALA A 52 5.59 42.48 7.54
CA ALA A 52 4.83 41.29 7.92
C ALA A 52 4.21 41.39 9.33
N ARG A 53 4.92 41.99 10.30
CA ARG A 53 4.39 42.29 11.64
C ARG A 53 3.27 43.31 11.58
N PHE A 54 3.37 44.32 10.72
CA PHE A 54 2.31 45.28 10.51
C PHE A 54 1.05 44.61 9.95
N ASP A 55 1.20 43.79 8.91
CA ASP A 55 0.09 43.04 8.32
C ASP A 55 -0.56 42.10 9.35
N ALA A 56 0.23 41.37 10.14
CA ALA A 56 -0.27 40.49 11.19
C ALA A 56 -1.11 41.24 12.25
N ARG A 57 -0.70 42.48 12.62
CA ARG A 57 -1.47 43.34 13.53
C ARG A 57 -2.79 43.86 12.94
N GLN A 58 -2.87 44.01 11.62
CA GLN A 58 -4.13 44.37 10.95
C GLN A 58 -5.05 43.16 10.90
N VAL A 59 -4.51 42.01 10.50
CA VAL A 59 -5.20 40.72 10.44
C VAL A 59 -5.81 40.32 11.78
N SER A 60 -5.10 40.54 12.89
CA SER A 60 -5.59 40.20 14.24
C SER A 60 -6.82 41.00 14.70
N ARG A 61 -7.21 42.06 13.97
CA ARG A 61 -8.41 42.86 14.25
C ARG A 61 -9.67 42.30 13.59
N HIS A 62 -9.54 41.25 12.78
CA HIS A 62 -10.65 40.61 12.07
C HIS A 62 -10.93 39.21 12.65
N GLU A 63 -12.14 39.00 13.17
CA GLU A 63 -12.56 37.74 13.82
C GLU A 63 -12.68 36.54 12.84
N ASP A 64 -12.81 36.81 11.53
CA ASP A 64 -13.03 35.79 10.49
C ASP A 64 -11.80 34.90 10.17
N LEU A 65 -10.68 35.10 10.87
CA LEU A 65 -9.39 34.47 10.58
C LEU A 65 -8.90 33.48 11.66
N ALA A 66 -9.75 33.12 12.63
CA ALA A 66 -9.40 32.22 13.74
C ALA A 66 -8.92 30.80 13.33
N GLY A 67 -9.09 30.43 12.05
CA GLY A 67 -8.58 29.16 11.48
C GLY A 67 -7.33 29.31 10.59
N ASP A 68 -6.78 30.51 10.43
CA ASP A 68 -5.60 30.72 9.58
C ASP A 68 -4.31 30.31 10.31
N VAL A 69 -3.83 29.10 10.02
CA VAL A 69 -2.53 28.61 10.50
C VAL A 69 -1.36 29.05 9.63
N ARG A 70 -1.63 29.63 8.45
CA ARG A 70 -0.60 30.02 7.48
C ARG A 70 0.02 31.35 7.86
N GLY A 71 -0.77 32.39 8.13
CA GLY A 71 -0.27 33.71 8.53
C GLY A 71 0.71 33.68 9.70
N PRO A 72 0.37 33.04 10.84
CA PRO A 72 1.28 32.87 11.98
C PRO A 72 2.57 32.12 11.62
N ALA A 73 2.48 31.11 10.76
CA ALA A 73 3.64 30.34 10.32
C ALA A 73 4.57 31.15 9.39
N GLU A 74 4.01 32.02 8.54
CA GLU A 74 4.78 32.95 7.72
C GLU A 74 5.54 33.95 8.62
N LEU A 75 4.87 34.55 9.61
CA LEU A 75 5.51 35.49 10.53
C LEU A 75 6.64 34.82 11.34
N ALA A 76 6.38 33.65 11.93
CA ALA A 76 7.39 32.91 12.68
C ALA A 76 8.61 32.53 11.82
N GLU A 77 8.40 32.26 10.53
CA GLU A 77 9.49 31.98 9.60
C GLU A 77 10.32 33.22 9.29
N TRP A 78 9.69 34.39 9.13
CA TRP A 78 10.42 35.65 8.97
C TRP A 78 11.29 35.96 10.19
N GLU A 79 10.75 35.77 11.40
CA GLU A 79 11.49 35.98 12.65
C GLU A 79 12.66 35.01 12.80
N ARG A 80 12.48 33.75 12.41
CA ARG A 80 13.57 32.75 12.40
C ARG A 80 14.69 33.17 11.45
N ILE A 81 14.35 33.65 10.24
CA ILE A 81 15.35 34.08 9.26
C ILE A 81 16.10 35.32 9.77
N GLU A 82 15.41 36.29 10.38
CA GLU A 82 16.05 37.44 11.02
C GLU A 82 17.04 37.00 12.12
N GLN A 83 16.62 36.08 13.01
CA GLN A 83 17.51 35.54 14.05
C GLN A 83 18.72 34.81 13.46
N LEU A 84 18.52 34.04 12.38
CA LEU A 84 19.59 33.34 11.67
C LEU A 84 20.61 34.33 11.08
N LEU A 85 20.15 35.41 10.45
CA LEU A 85 21.02 36.45 9.90
C LEU A 85 21.73 37.27 10.98
N ALA A 86 21.06 37.54 12.10
CA ALA A 86 21.66 38.24 13.23
C ALA A 86 22.83 37.47 13.87
N ALA A 87 22.80 36.14 13.81
CA ALA A 87 23.88 35.27 14.28
C ALA A 87 25.01 35.07 13.24
N ALA A 88 24.80 35.51 12.00
CA ALA A 88 25.76 35.34 10.91
C ALA A 88 26.72 36.55 10.79
N PRO A 89 27.86 36.41 10.09
CA PRO A 89 28.75 37.53 9.79
C PRO A 89 28.01 38.70 9.12
N ALA A 90 28.43 39.93 9.41
CA ALA A 90 27.83 41.12 8.81
C ALA A 90 27.87 41.07 7.28
N GLY A 91 26.76 41.45 6.64
CA GLY A 91 26.62 41.38 5.18
C GLY A 91 26.26 39.98 4.64
N THR A 92 26.04 38.99 5.50
CA THR A 92 25.48 37.70 5.08
C THR A 92 24.06 37.90 4.55
N VAL A 93 23.80 37.36 3.36
CA VAL A 93 22.49 37.37 2.71
C VAL A 93 21.83 36.01 2.91
N TYR A 94 20.52 35.98 3.15
CA TYR A 94 19.81 34.72 3.31
C TYR A 94 19.80 33.92 2.01
N ASP A 95 20.32 32.69 2.09
CA ASP A 95 20.19 31.67 1.05
C ASP A 95 19.53 30.40 1.63
N PRO A 96 18.29 30.08 1.23
CA PRO A 96 17.57 28.91 1.75
C PRO A 96 18.27 27.58 1.41
N ASP A 97 19.14 27.54 0.41
CA ASP A 97 19.85 26.32 0.02
C ASP A 97 20.96 25.95 1.05
N THR A 98 21.43 26.93 1.83
CA THR A 98 22.40 26.75 2.91
C THR A 98 21.77 26.55 4.29
N ASP A 99 20.46 26.81 4.40
CA ASP A 99 19.71 26.75 5.65
C ASP A 99 19.47 25.30 6.06
N LEU A 100 20.01 24.91 7.23
CA LEU A 100 19.93 23.53 7.72
C LEU A 100 18.49 23.07 7.98
N VAL A 101 17.60 23.97 8.38
CA VAL A 101 16.17 23.64 8.58
C VAL A 101 15.52 23.30 7.25
N VAL A 102 15.82 24.09 6.20
CA VAL A 102 15.29 23.87 4.85
C VAL A 102 15.82 22.58 4.26
N ARG A 103 17.12 22.30 4.42
CA ARG A 103 17.74 21.06 3.96
C ARG A 103 17.14 19.83 4.64
N ALA A 104 16.98 19.86 5.96
CA ALA A 104 16.37 18.76 6.70
C ALA A 104 14.91 18.51 6.25
N GLU A 105 14.13 19.56 6.00
CA GLU A 105 12.77 19.42 5.47
C GLU A 105 12.73 18.80 4.06
N LEU A 106 13.69 19.15 3.19
CA LEU A 106 13.81 18.58 1.84
C LEU A 106 14.25 17.12 1.86
N GLU A 107 15.18 16.78 2.74
CA GLU A 107 15.62 15.39 2.95
C GLU A 107 14.46 14.52 3.47
N ALA A 108 13.67 15.04 4.41
CA ALA A 108 12.46 14.36 4.90
C ALA A 108 11.42 14.15 3.78
N ASP A 109 11.20 15.15 2.92
CA ASP A 109 10.32 15.02 1.76
C ASP A 109 10.80 13.99 0.75
N ALA A 110 12.11 14.00 0.46
CA ALA A 110 12.70 13.04 -0.45
C ALA A 110 12.55 11.61 0.09
N ALA A 111 12.77 11.41 1.40
CA ALA A 111 12.55 10.12 2.06
C ALA A 111 11.08 9.69 2.01
N ALA A 112 10.14 10.59 2.29
CA ALA A 112 8.71 10.30 2.21
C ALA A 112 8.25 9.99 0.77
N ALA A 113 8.78 10.72 -0.22
CA ALA A 113 8.51 10.45 -1.63
C ALA A 113 9.07 9.09 -2.07
N ALA A 114 10.31 8.75 -1.66
CA ALA A 114 10.93 7.46 -1.95
C ALA A 114 10.16 6.29 -1.31
N ALA A 115 9.66 6.47 -0.08
CA ALA A 115 8.82 5.48 0.59
C ALA A 115 7.51 5.24 -0.18
N ARG A 116 6.79 6.31 -0.56
CA ARG A 116 5.58 6.21 -1.38
C ARG A 116 5.84 5.53 -2.72
N GLU A 117 6.94 5.87 -3.38
CA GLU A 117 7.30 5.24 -4.64
C GLU A 117 7.65 3.76 -4.45
N ALA A 118 8.30 3.39 -3.35
CA ALA A 118 8.54 1.98 -3.00
C ALA A 118 7.23 1.22 -2.78
N ASP A 119 6.25 1.81 -2.09
CA ASP A 119 4.92 1.23 -1.90
C ASP A 119 4.19 1.04 -3.23
N LEU A 120 4.19 2.05 -4.11
CA LEU A 120 3.60 1.96 -5.44
C LEU A 120 4.25 0.86 -6.29
N ARG A 121 5.59 0.75 -6.25
CA ARG A 121 6.31 -0.34 -6.94
C ARG A 121 5.97 -1.70 -6.33
N ALA A 122 5.77 -1.81 -5.01
CA ALA A 122 5.35 -3.05 -4.36
C ALA A 122 3.95 -3.47 -4.82
N VAL A 123 2.99 -2.55 -4.82
CA VAL A 123 1.62 -2.77 -5.35
C VAL A 123 1.66 -3.20 -6.82
N ALA A 124 2.46 -2.52 -7.65
CA ALA A 124 2.60 -2.86 -9.06
C ALA A 124 3.18 -4.28 -9.27
N ARG A 125 4.16 -4.69 -8.45
CA ARG A 125 4.70 -6.06 -8.51
C ARG A 125 3.66 -7.12 -8.14
N VAL A 126 2.85 -6.87 -7.12
CA VAL A 126 1.74 -7.77 -6.73
C VAL A 126 0.70 -7.85 -7.85
N ALA A 127 0.33 -6.71 -8.43
CA ALA A 127 -0.61 -6.65 -9.55
C ALA A 127 -0.11 -7.43 -10.78
N ALA A 128 1.16 -7.23 -11.18
CA ALA A 128 1.75 -7.95 -12.29
C ALA A 128 1.84 -9.46 -12.02
N ARG A 129 2.13 -9.85 -10.78
CA ARG A 129 2.15 -11.27 -10.40
C ARG A 129 0.75 -11.89 -10.43
N ALA A 130 -0.28 -11.17 -10.00
CA ALA A 130 -1.67 -11.59 -10.13
C ALA A 130 -2.05 -11.84 -11.60
N ASP A 131 -1.66 -10.93 -12.50
CA ASP A 131 -1.88 -11.09 -13.95
C ASP A 131 -1.15 -12.33 -14.50
N GLU A 132 0.09 -12.58 -14.07
CA GLU A 132 0.84 -13.79 -14.45
C GLU A 132 0.14 -15.07 -13.99
N LEU A 133 -0.36 -15.12 -12.74
CA LEU A 133 -1.09 -16.28 -12.22
C LEU A 133 -2.39 -16.54 -13.00
N GLN A 134 -3.10 -15.46 -13.36
CA GLN A 134 -4.28 -15.57 -14.21
C GLN A 134 -3.92 -16.12 -15.60
N ALA A 135 -2.86 -15.61 -16.23
CA ALA A 135 -2.41 -16.09 -17.54
C ALA A 135 -1.99 -17.58 -17.50
N LEU A 136 -1.27 -18.00 -16.46
CA LEU A 136 -0.89 -19.40 -16.26
C LEU A 136 -2.11 -20.32 -16.08
N ARG A 137 -3.16 -19.81 -15.42
CA ARG A 137 -4.43 -20.51 -15.29
C ARG A 137 -5.12 -20.64 -16.65
N GLU A 138 -5.21 -19.56 -17.42
CA GLU A 138 -5.83 -19.54 -18.75
C GLU A 138 -5.12 -20.47 -19.74
N LEU A 139 -3.80 -20.61 -19.61
CA LEU A 139 -2.99 -21.54 -20.40
C LEU A 139 -3.03 -22.99 -19.87
N GLY A 140 -3.65 -23.24 -18.72
CA GLY A 140 -3.70 -24.56 -18.08
C GLY A 140 -2.36 -25.05 -17.52
N THR A 141 -1.36 -24.17 -17.39
CA THR A 141 -0.01 -24.51 -16.94
C THR A 141 0.26 -24.17 -15.48
N LEU A 142 -0.69 -23.56 -14.77
CA LEU A 142 -0.54 -23.14 -13.36
C LEU A 142 0.01 -24.26 -12.46
N LYS A 143 -0.53 -25.48 -12.54
CA LYS A 143 -0.11 -26.65 -11.74
C LYS A 143 1.39 -27.02 -11.91
N GLN A 144 1.98 -26.65 -13.04
CA GLN A 144 3.39 -26.94 -13.38
C GLN A 144 4.34 -25.90 -12.79
N THR A 145 3.85 -24.72 -12.45
CA THR A 145 4.67 -23.63 -11.91
C THR A 145 4.93 -23.80 -10.42
N GLU A 146 6.16 -23.47 -9.99
CA GLU A 146 6.49 -23.40 -8.57
C GLU A 146 6.04 -22.06 -7.98
N PRO A 147 5.50 -22.05 -6.74
CA PRO A 147 5.16 -20.82 -6.06
C PRO A 147 6.41 -20.02 -5.70
N ARG A 148 6.26 -18.70 -5.71
CA ARG A 148 7.26 -17.69 -5.42
C ARG A 148 6.81 -16.89 -4.20
N THR A 149 7.78 -16.27 -3.53
CA THR A 149 7.51 -15.35 -2.43
C THR A 149 6.55 -14.24 -2.87
N GLY A 150 5.45 -14.07 -2.14
CA GLY A 150 4.45 -13.03 -2.41
C GLY A 150 3.25 -13.49 -3.24
N ASP A 151 3.19 -14.77 -3.63
CA ASP A 151 2.03 -15.33 -4.32
C ASP A 151 0.75 -15.29 -3.48
N GLU A 152 0.87 -15.25 -2.15
CA GLU A 152 -0.25 -15.02 -1.23
C GLU A 152 -0.87 -13.62 -1.46
N ALA A 153 -0.02 -12.59 -1.63
CA ALA A 153 -0.49 -11.24 -1.91
C ALA A 153 -1.09 -11.12 -3.33
N ALA A 154 -0.54 -11.84 -4.30
CA ALA A 154 -1.09 -11.90 -5.65
C ALA A 154 -2.46 -12.60 -5.68
N ARG A 155 -2.65 -13.64 -4.86
CA ARG A 155 -3.95 -14.29 -4.65
C ARG A 155 -4.98 -13.33 -4.05
N ASP A 156 -4.61 -12.54 -3.06
CA ASP A 156 -5.52 -11.56 -2.45
C ASP A 156 -5.87 -10.42 -3.41
N GLU A 157 -4.91 -10.00 -4.25
CA GLU A 157 -5.15 -9.09 -5.36
C GLU A 157 -6.19 -9.64 -6.34
N LEU A 158 -6.06 -10.90 -6.76
CA LEU A 158 -7.05 -11.56 -7.63
C LEU A 158 -8.44 -11.63 -6.98
N THR A 159 -8.48 -11.94 -5.68
CA THR A 159 -9.72 -11.96 -4.90
C THR A 159 -10.40 -10.60 -4.90
N ARG A 160 -9.62 -9.52 -4.73
CA ARG A 160 -10.14 -8.14 -4.72
C ARG A 160 -10.73 -7.69 -6.06
N ARG A 161 -10.22 -8.20 -7.18
CA ARG A 161 -10.64 -7.82 -8.55
C ARG A 161 -11.96 -8.46 -9.00
N ALA A 162 -12.60 -9.29 -8.17
CA ALA A 162 -13.93 -9.87 -8.37
C ALA A 162 -14.08 -11.03 -9.38
N SER A 163 -13.00 -11.76 -9.74
CA SER A 163 -13.11 -12.98 -10.55
C SER A 163 -13.00 -14.26 -9.69
N GLY A 164 -14.13 -14.75 -9.14
CA GLY A 164 -14.17 -15.94 -8.26
C GLY A 164 -13.67 -17.26 -8.89
N TYR A 165 -13.69 -17.40 -10.22
CA TYR A 165 -13.23 -18.62 -10.90
C TYR A 165 -11.70 -18.78 -10.90
N VAL A 166 -10.95 -17.68 -10.98
CA VAL A 166 -9.47 -17.73 -10.92
C VAL A 166 -9.02 -18.08 -9.50
N GLN A 167 -9.77 -17.61 -8.50
CA GLN A 167 -9.42 -17.79 -7.08
C GLN A 167 -9.39 -19.27 -6.67
N ALA A 168 -10.38 -20.07 -7.08
CA ALA A 168 -10.41 -21.50 -6.72
C ALA A 168 -9.22 -22.30 -7.29
N ASP A 169 -8.83 -22.01 -8.53
CA ASP A 169 -7.68 -22.66 -9.18
C ASP A 169 -6.35 -22.28 -8.50
N VAL A 170 -6.20 -20.99 -8.13
CA VAL A 170 -5.03 -20.48 -7.41
C VAL A 170 -4.98 -21.02 -5.97
N ASP A 171 -6.12 -21.05 -5.26
CA ASP A 171 -6.22 -21.59 -3.90
C ASP A 171 -5.89 -23.09 -3.86
N GLY A 172 -6.35 -23.85 -4.85
CA GLY A 172 -5.98 -25.26 -5.02
C GLY A 172 -4.50 -25.46 -5.33
N TRP A 173 -3.93 -24.62 -6.20
CA TRP A 173 -2.50 -24.65 -6.53
C TRP A 173 -1.62 -24.31 -5.32
N LEU A 174 -1.95 -23.26 -4.55
CA LEU A 174 -1.24 -22.89 -3.33
C LEU A 174 -1.32 -23.98 -2.27
N ALA A 175 -2.52 -24.56 -2.05
CA ALA A 175 -2.70 -25.64 -1.08
C ALA A 175 -1.85 -26.87 -1.42
N HIS A 176 -1.83 -27.27 -2.70
CA HIS A 176 -1.01 -28.37 -3.16
C HIS A 176 0.50 -28.08 -3.00
N ALA A 177 0.94 -26.87 -3.34
CA ALA A 177 2.33 -26.50 -3.22
C ALA A 177 2.81 -26.42 -1.76
N LEU A 178 1.94 -25.97 -0.84
CA LEU A 178 2.19 -26.02 0.61
C LEU A 178 2.32 -27.46 1.11
N ALA A 179 1.36 -28.32 0.75
CA ALA A 179 1.33 -29.73 1.15
C ALA A 179 2.58 -30.49 0.67
N ALA A 180 2.99 -30.26 -0.58
CA ALA A 180 4.15 -30.88 -1.20
C ALA A 180 5.48 -30.12 -0.95
N HIS A 181 5.46 -29.05 -0.15
CA HIS A 181 6.62 -28.20 0.14
C HIS A 181 7.38 -27.76 -1.13
N ARG A 182 6.67 -27.23 -2.13
CA ARG A 182 7.24 -26.79 -3.42
C ARG A 182 7.62 -25.30 -3.41
N GLY A 183 8.57 -24.92 -4.26
CA GLY A 183 8.99 -23.53 -4.42
C GLY A 183 9.52 -22.92 -3.11
N HIS A 184 9.09 -21.71 -2.77
CA HIS A 184 9.48 -21.06 -1.51
C HIS A 184 8.96 -21.78 -0.27
N TYR A 185 7.92 -22.61 -0.38
CA TYR A 185 7.40 -23.40 0.74
C TYR A 185 8.29 -24.56 1.17
N ARG A 186 9.44 -24.80 0.51
CA ARG A 186 10.49 -25.69 1.06
C ARG A 186 11.00 -25.18 2.40
N GLU A 187 11.05 -23.87 2.58
CA GLU A 187 11.50 -23.22 3.82
C GLU A 187 10.41 -23.28 4.91
N PRO A 188 10.71 -23.80 6.12
CA PRO A 188 9.74 -23.83 7.22
C PRO A 188 9.19 -22.46 7.60
N ALA A 189 10.06 -21.43 7.66
CA ALA A 189 9.66 -20.06 7.98
C ALA A 189 8.70 -19.47 6.94
N ALA A 190 8.85 -19.85 5.66
CA ALA A 190 7.93 -19.43 4.61
C ALA A 190 6.54 -20.05 4.80
N ARG A 191 6.46 -21.31 5.23
CA ARG A 191 5.18 -21.98 5.55
C ARG A 191 4.49 -21.36 6.75
N GLU A 192 5.24 -21.02 7.79
CA GLU A 192 4.71 -20.32 8.97
C GLU A 192 4.16 -18.94 8.62
N LYS A 193 4.91 -18.16 7.83
CA LYS A 193 4.44 -16.86 7.32
C LYS A 193 3.17 -17.01 6.48
N ALA A 194 3.11 -18.02 5.61
CA ALA A 194 1.95 -18.29 4.77
C ALA A 194 0.71 -18.66 5.60
N ALA A 195 0.88 -19.35 6.74
CA ALA A 195 -0.22 -19.65 7.66
C ALA A 195 -0.88 -18.39 8.25
N GLY A 196 -0.14 -17.29 8.37
CA GLY A 196 -0.69 -16.00 8.80
C GLY A 196 -1.31 -15.15 7.68
N LEU A 197 -1.14 -15.55 6.41
CA LEU A 197 -1.59 -14.79 5.23
C LEU A 197 -2.74 -15.47 4.49
N LEU A 198 -2.77 -16.80 4.46
CA LEU A 198 -3.75 -17.55 3.68
C LEU A 198 -5.04 -17.79 4.44
N SER A 199 -6.14 -17.85 3.68
CA SER A 199 -7.47 -18.13 4.25
C SER A 199 -7.57 -19.54 4.84
N PRO A 200 -8.41 -19.75 5.88
CA PRO A 200 -8.58 -21.06 6.51
C PRO A 200 -8.88 -22.22 5.54
N PRO A 201 -9.71 -22.06 4.49
CA PRO A 201 -9.93 -23.11 3.50
C PRO A 201 -8.65 -23.59 2.79
N VAL A 202 -7.73 -22.67 2.44
CA VAL A 202 -6.47 -23.03 1.76
C VAL A 202 -5.58 -23.83 2.70
N LEU A 203 -5.47 -23.39 3.95
CA LEU A 203 -4.66 -24.07 4.96
C LEU A 203 -5.20 -25.45 5.32
N ALA A 204 -6.53 -25.56 5.50
CA ALA A 204 -7.18 -26.83 5.77
C ALA A 204 -7.05 -27.81 4.59
N HIS A 205 -7.15 -27.31 3.35
CA HIS A 205 -6.92 -28.12 2.15
C HIS A 205 -5.48 -28.61 2.07
N ALA A 206 -4.49 -27.74 2.31
CA ALA A 206 -3.08 -28.11 2.31
C ALA A 206 -2.74 -29.16 3.38
N ALA A 207 -3.25 -28.98 4.60
CA ALA A 207 -3.06 -29.92 5.69
C ALA A 207 -3.65 -31.30 5.33
N LEU A 208 -4.88 -31.33 4.83
CA LEU A 208 -5.53 -32.58 4.44
C LEU A 208 -4.80 -33.28 3.27
N LEU A 209 -4.34 -32.53 2.27
CA LEU A 209 -3.54 -33.09 1.18
C LEU A 209 -2.21 -33.69 1.67
N ALA A 210 -1.54 -33.05 2.62
CA ALA A 210 -0.27 -33.54 3.16
C ALA A 210 -0.44 -34.89 3.89
N GLU A 211 -1.52 -35.06 4.65
CA GLU A 211 -1.84 -36.32 5.32
C GLU A 211 -2.26 -37.41 4.32
N LEU A 212 -3.15 -37.07 3.37
CA LEU A 212 -3.62 -38.03 2.37
C LEU A 212 -2.49 -38.53 1.45
N ALA A 213 -1.55 -37.67 1.09
CA ALA A 213 -0.39 -38.05 0.29
C ALA A 213 0.56 -38.99 1.03
N ARG A 214 0.65 -38.90 2.36
CA ARG A 214 1.42 -39.85 3.18
C ARG A 214 0.75 -41.21 3.27
N LEU A 215 -0.57 -41.22 3.48
CA LEU A 215 -1.37 -42.45 3.55
C LEU A 215 -1.47 -43.19 2.21
N MET A 216 -1.49 -42.44 1.09
CA MET A 216 -1.65 -42.98 -0.25
C MET A 216 -0.64 -42.37 -1.23
N PRO A 217 0.64 -42.80 -1.20
CA PRO A 217 1.71 -42.18 -1.97
C PRO A 217 1.54 -42.32 -3.50
N ASP A 218 0.83 -43.35 -3.97
CA ASP A 218 0.59 -43.60 -5.40
C ASP A 218 -0.66 -42.88 -5.96
N SER A 219 -1.41 -42.18 -5.11
CA SER A 219 -2.65 -41.51 -5.52
C SER A 219 -2.38 -40.15 -6.18
N ASN A 220 -3.00 -39.91 -7.34
CA ASN A 220 -2.92 -38.61 -8.01
C ASN A 220 -3.78 -37.55 -7.28
N VAL A 221 -3.34 -36.29 -7.31
CA VAL A 221 -4.02 -35.11 -6.77
C VAL A 221 -5.47 -34.98 -7.27
N ASP A 222 -5.74 -35.38 -8.52
CA ASP A 222 -7.11 -35.33 -9.07
C ASP A 222 -8.05 -36.33 -8.38
N GLN A 223 -7.52 -37.44 -7.83
CA GLN A 223 -8.29 -38.38 -7.01
C GLN A 223 -8.61 -37.80 -5.62
N MET A 224 -7.85 -36.79 -5.18
CA MET A 224 -8.05 -36.07 -3.92
C MET A 224 -8.89 -34.80 -4.09
N ALA A 225 -9.56 -34.58 -5.22
CA ALA A 225 -10.39 -33.39 -5.47
C ALA A 225 -11.54 -33.20 -4.46
N PHE A 226 -11.91 -34.25 -3.70
CA PHE A 226 -12.87 -34.11 -2.59
C PHE A 226 -12.31 -33.28 -1.42
N ALA A 227 -10.99 -33.30 -1.19
CA ALA A 227 -10.34 -32.55 -0.12
C ALA A 227 -10.56 -31.04 -0.27
N ALA A 228 -10.47 -30.54 -1.51
CA ALA A 228 -10.76 -29.14 -1.83
C ALA A 228 -12.20 -28.74 -1.46
N ARG A 229 -13.18 -29.60 -1.80
CA ARG A 229 -14.60 -29.36 -1.51
C ARG A 229 -14.86 -29.35 0.00
N LEU A 230 -14.30 -30.32 0.72
CA LEU A 230 -14.43 -30.41 2.17
C LEU A 230 -13.81 -29.18 2.85
N ALA A 231 -12.60 -28.79 2.48
CA ALA A 231 -11.92 -27.63 3.04
C ALA A 231 -12.60 -26.30 2.74
N THR A 232 -13.26 -26.19 1.59
CA THR A 232 -14.06 -25.00 1.23
C THR A 232 -15.35 -24.92 2.04
N THR A 233 -16.01 -26.04 2.29
CA THR A 233 -17.33 -26.08 2.96
C THR A 233 -17.19 -26.06 4.48
N GLU A 234 -16.26 -26.87 5.00
CA GLU A 234 -16.03 -27.13 6.41
C GLU A 234 -14.52 -27.09 6.70
N PRO A 235 -13.90 -25.89 6.66
CA PRO A 235 -12.45 -25.73 6.85
C PRO A 235 -11.99 -26.23 8.24
N GLU A 236 -12.78 -25.98 9.29
CA GLU A 236 -12.46 -26.42 10.65
C GLU A 236 -12.48 -27.95 10.76
N ALA A 237 -13.53 -28.61 10.24
CA ALA A 237 -13.63 -30.06 10.24
C ALA A 237 -12.52 -30.71 9.40
N SER A 238 -12.16 -30.10 8.27
CA SER A 238 -11.06 -30.54 7.42
C SER A 238 -9.71 -30.47 8.14
N GLY A 239 -9.46 -29.37 8.85
CA GLY A 239 -8.27 -29.23 9.69
C GLY A 239 -8.24 -30.24 10.83
N ALA A 240 -9.37 -30.46 11.51
CA ALA A 240 -9.50 -31.46 12.56
C ALA A 240 -9.27 -32.88 12.04
N LEU A 241 -9.77 -33.20 10.84
CA LEU A 241 -9.53 -34.48 10.17
C LEU A 241 -8.04 -34.67 9.86
N ALA A 242 -7.37 -33.66 9.29
CA ALA A 242 -5.93 -33.73 9.05
C ALA A 242 -5.16 -33.98 10.36
N ALA A 243 -5.47 -33.23 11.43
CA ALA A 243 -4.85 -33.42 12.74
C ALA A 243 -5.16 -34.80 13.38
N PHE A 244 -6.31 -35.40 13.06
CA PHE A 244 -6.64 -36.76 13.46
C PHE A 244 -5.79 -37.78 12.70
N LEU A 245 -5.69 -37.68 11.38
CA LEU A 245 -4.90 -38.58 10.53
C LEU A 245 -3.42 -38.57 10.95
N ALA A 246 -2.85 -37.39 11.19
CA ALA A 246 -1.47 -37.24 11.66
C ALA A 246 -1.19 -38.02 12.97
N ARG A 247 -2.18 -38.05 13.88
CA ARG A 247 -2.06 -38.77 15.16
C ARG A 247 -2.19 -40.28 14.99
N VAL A 248 -3.05 -40.73 14.09
CA VAL A 248 -3.25 -42.17 13.81
C VAL A 248 -1.96 -42.78 13.25
N GLU A 249 -1.27 -42.08 12.35
CA GLU A 249 0.03 -42.52 11.82
C GLU A 249 1.13 -42.53 12.89
N GLY A 250 1.20 -41.52 13.75
CA GLY A 250 2.18 -41.47 14.85
C GLY A 250 2.02 -42.59 15.89
N THR A 251 0.92 -43.33 15.85
CA THR A 251 0.65 -44.48 16.75
C THR A 251 1.03 -45.83 16.11
N GLN A 252 1.46 -45.86 14.84
CA GLN A 252 1.88 -47.08 14.13
C GLN A 252 3.41 -47.35 14.13
N LEU A 253 4.18 -46.64 14.97
CA LEU A 253 5.60 -46.92 15.27
C LEU A 253 5.75 -47.62 16.63
#